data_AF-A0A1M4V2G1-F1
#
_entry.id   AF-A0A1M4V2G1-F1
#
_cell.length_a   1.000
_cell.length_b   1.000
_cell.length_c   1.000
_cell.angle_alpha   90.00
_cell.angle_beta   90.00
_cell.angle_gamma   90.00
#
_symmetry.space_group_name_H-M   'P 1'
#
loop_
_entity.id
_entity.type
_entity.pdbx_description
1 polymer ?
#
loop_
_entity_poly.entity_id
_entity_poly.type
_entity_poly.pdbx_seq_one_letter_code
_entity_poly.pdbx_strand_id
1 'polypeptide(L)'
;MKKYLLFLFLLINILNFSTSIEDIKNLSKMPNTLNQAWVQFVKYISENPNDPSIGILGEILSAKKYFYENYKNAPFLNSLIQENFNKFCNSLGLYNGNLNEEETQLILKIFPKIPLSIKRTLETGIIELNSYKYFYKLDGLNKYISPFTYQGFLQIFVDKSIKSPVFLDKDMEKFVVTFVPKSKIAEINNILNNSTYFLDENNYLGAFKLLDFLRREGIINTEELQTYSLLKKYFDLKAQIGELSSNIYIVELNSLENFTQNILNITEQTLNLNIEKNTLYTLLTGILKTIRIRIESSNKIIFKKPPDNIDKLIEDSQEPLKTELIELKQTILNSVINKKDTSTVASKSNIATKTEKNEKNNGLVIYYAIILILFLIFIFLIPYFILSHKSVEFYMKLKLYKIALKITEKMIIKDPNDYKTYILMARILEELDEVEQAMMAYKMAHKKKQSQQN
;
A
#
# COMPACT_ATOMS: atom_id res chain seq x y z
N MET A 1 33.19 -48.15 -49.58
CA MET A 1 32.40 -48.76 -48.48
C MET A 1 32.69 -48.19 -47.09
N LYS A 2 33.95 -48.11 -46.61
CA LYS A 2 34.27 -47.62 -45.25
C LYS A 2 33.74 -46.20 -44.91
N LYS A 3 33.74 -45.25 -45.85
CA LYS A 3 33.21 -43.88 -45.63
C LYS A 3 31.68 -43.82 -45.49
N TYR A 4 30.95 -44.66 -46.21
CA TYR A 4 29.49 -44.77 -46.09
C TYR A 4 29.07 -45.47 -44.80
N LEU A 5 29.87 -46.44 -44.34
CA LEU A 5 29.66 -47.11 -43.05
C LEU A 5 29.91 -46.17 -41.87
N LEU A 6 30.93 -45.29 -41.96
CA LEU A 6 31.19 -44.26 -40.95
C LEU A 6 30.08 -43.20 -40.91
N PHE A 7 29.53 -42.83 -42.07
CA PHE A 7 28.42 -41.88 -42.19
C PHE A 7 27.10 -42.48 -41.69
N LEU A 8 26.85 -43.77 -41.94
CA LEU A 8 25.71 -44.51 -41.38
C LEU A 8 25.83 -44.68 -39.86
N PHE A 9 27.05 -44.92 -39.34
CA PHE A 9 27.31 -44.99 -37.90
C PHE A 9 27.16 -43.62 -37.22
N LEU A 10 27.53 -42.53 -37.89
CA LEU A 10 27.27 -41.15 -37.42
C LEU A 10 25.77 -40.81 -37.46
N LEU A 11 25.03 -41.22 -38.50
CA LEU A 11 23.58 -41.04 -38.61
C LEU A 11 22.79 -41.84 -37.56
N ILE A 12 23.22 -43.06 -37.25
CA ILE A 12 22.61 -43.89 -36.20
C ILE A 12 22.87 -43.31 -34.81
N ASN A 13 24.05 -42.70 -34.57
CA ASN A 13 24.33 -41.99 -33.31
C ASN A 13 23.53 -40.69 -33.16
N ILE A 14 23.20 -40.00 -34.26
CA ILE A 14 22.36 -38.78 -34.25
C ILE A 14 20.87 -39.13 -34.04
N LEU A 15 20.44 -40.34 -34.40
CA LEU A 15 19.06 -40.82 -34.17
C LEU A 15 18.85 -41.46 -32.79
N ASN A 16 19.94 -41.73 -32.05
CA ASN A 16 19.93 -42.26 -30.68
C ASN A 16 20.34 -41.21 -29.65
N PHE A 17 19.87 -39.96 -29.76
CA PHE A 17 19.85 -39.09 -28.59
C PHE A 17 18.80 -39.64 -27.63
N SER A 18 19.21 -40.56 -26.76
CA SER A 18 18.43 -40.97 -25.59
C SER A 18 18.08 -39.70 -24.83
N THR A 19 16.81 -39.34 -24.79
CA THR A 19 16.35 -38.15 -24.07
C THR A 19 16.76 -38.32 -22.61
N SER A 20 17.62 -37.42 -22.09
CA SER A 20 18.05 -37.54 -20.71
C SER A 20 16.90 -37.16 -19.78
N ILE A 21 16.94 -37.64 -18.54
CA ILE A 21 15.92 -37.27 -17.55
C ILE A 21 15.87 -35.77 -17.27
N GLU A 22 17.00 -35.07 -17.44
CA GLU A 22 17.08 -33.60 -17.31
C GLU A 22 16.41 -32.90 -18.51
N ASP A 23 16.50 -33.45 -19.72
CA ASP A 23 15.78 -32.93 -20.89
C ASP A 23 14.26 -33.03 -20.68
N ILE A 24 13.79 -34.14 -20.13
CA ILE A 24 12.38 -34.37 -19.79
C ILE A 24 11.92 -33.36 -18.73
N LYS A 25 12.75 -33.13 -17.70
CA LYS A 25 12.48 -32.13 -16.67
C LYS A 25 12.39 -30.73 -17.27
N ASN A 26 13.32 -30.34 -18.13
CA ASN A 26 13.29 -29.03 -18.77
C ASN A 26 12.09 -28.86 -19.70
N LEU A 27 11.73 -29.90 -20.45
CA LEU A 27 10.50 -29.93 -21.26
C LEU A 27 9.25 -29.78 -20.41
N SER A 28 9.24 -30.31 -19.18
CA SER A 28 8.10 -30.20 -18.26
C SER A 28 7.87 -28.82 -17.67
N LYS A 29 8.83 -27.90 -17.81
CA LYS A 29 8.73 -26.53 -17.29
C LYS A 29 7.95 -25.59 -18.20
N MET A 30 7.57 -26.04 -19.41
CA MET A 30 6.76 -25.24 -20.32
C MET A 30 5.33 -25.82 -20.38
N PRO A 31 4.27 -25.03 -20.12
CA PRO A 31 2.90 -25.53 -20.09
C PRO A 31 2.45 -26.23 -21.38
N ASN A 32 2.90 -25.75 -22.54
CA ASN A 32 2.57 -26.29 -23.86
C ASN A 32 3.23 -27.64 -24.17
N THR A 33 4.31 -28.01 -23.47
CA THR A 33 5.06 -29.26 -23.69
C THR A 33 4.93 -30.24 -22.55
N LEU A 34 4.10 -29.97 -21.53
CA LEU A 34 3.93 -30.86 -20.37
C LEU A 34 3.45 -32.27 -20.77
N ASN A 35 2.51 -32.37 -21.71
CA ASN A 35 2.05 -33.67 -22.22
C ASN A 35 3.16 -34.41 -22.98
N GLN A 36 4.00 -33.69 -23.71
CA GLN A 36 5.15 -34.28 -24.40
C GLN A 36 6.18 -34.79 -23.40
N ALA A 37 6.43 -34.03 -22.33
CA ALA A 37 7.30 -34.45 -21.22
C ALA A 37 6.80 -35.73 -20.56
N TRP A 38 5.49 -35.87 -20.35
CA TRP A 38 4.91 -37.10 -19.83
C TRP A 38 5.15 -38.32 -20.75
N VAL A 39 4.94 -38.16 -22.06
CA VAL A 39 5.18 -39.24 -23.03
C VAL A 39 6.65 -39.66 -23.05
N GLN A 40 7.57 -38.68 -23.06
CA GLN A 40 9.01 -38.98 -23.01
C GLN A 40 9.41 -39.62 -21.68
N PHE A 41 8.78 -39.22 -20.57
CA PHE A 41 9.00 -39.83 -19.26
C PHE A 41 8.61 -41.31 -19.22
N VAL A 42 7.44 -41.67 -19.74
CA VAL A 42 7.00 -43.09 -19.82
C VAL A 42 7.97 -43.91 -20.68
N LYS A 43 8.43 -43.36 -21.80
CA LYS A 43 9.46 -44.00 -22.63
C LYS A 43 10.77 -44.20 -21.85
N TYR A 44 11.22 -43.17 -21.16
CA TYR A 44 12.45 -43.20 -20.36
C TYR A 44 12.43 -44.29 -19.29
N ILE A 45 11.30 -44.49 -18.61
CA ILE A 45 11.14 -45.56 -17.60
C ILE A 45 11.38 -46.94 -18.23
N SER A 46 10.85 -47.19 -19.42
CA SER A 46 11.02 -48.48 -20.09
C SER A 46 12.47 -48.75 -20.51
N GLU A 47 13.22 -47.69 -20.83
CA GLU A 47 14.61 -47.76 -21.27
C GLU A 47 15.59 -47.82 -20.08
N ASN A 48 15.22 -47.24 -18.93
CA ASN A 48 16.12 -47.05 -17.78
C ASN A 48 15.45 -47.39 -16.42
N PRO A 49 14.87 -48.59 -16.23
CA PRO A 49 13.98 -48.88 -15.09
C PRO A 49 14.61 -48.76 -13.69
N ASN A 50 15.94 -48.78 -13.59
CA ASN A 50 16.67 -48.72 -12.33
C ASN A 50 17.19 -47.31 -11.98
N ASP A 51 16.88 -46.26 -12.77
CA ASP A 51 17.31 -44.89 -12.45
C ASP A 51 16.53 -44.35 -11.24
N PRO A 52 17.20 -44.05 -10.10
CA PRO A 52 16.53 -43.54 -8.90
C PRO A 52 15.84 -42.19 -9.10
N SER A 53 16.24 -41.43 -10.11
CA SER A 53 15.67 -40.12 -10.44
C SER A 53 14.25 -40.22 -11.00
N ILE A 54 13.85 -41.40 -11.49
CA ILE A 54 12.50 -41.67 -12.02
C ILE A 54 11.44 -41.38 -10.96
N GLY A 55 11.62 -41.85 -9.72
CA GLY A 55 10.65 -41.64 -8.66
C GLY A 55 10.43 -40.15 -8.39
N ILE A 56 11.53 -39.39 -8.28
CA ILE A 56 11.49 -37.96 -7.98
C ILE A 56 10.84 -37.17 -9.12
N LEU A 57 11.26 -37.40 -10.37
CA LEU A 57 10.69 -36.68 -11.52
C LEU A 57 9.23 -37.09 -11.77
N GLY A 58 8.89 -38.36 -11.57
CA GLY A 58 7.54 -38.87 -11.73
C GLY A 58 6.53 -38.20 -10.80
N GLU A 59 6.89 -38.03 -9.53
CA GLU A 59 6.07 -37.28 -8.56
C GLU A 59 5.84 -35.84 -9.00
N ILE A 60 6.90 -35.15 -9.45
CA ILE A 60 6.81 -33.75 -9.93
C ILE A 60 5.93 -33.65 -11.17
N LEU A 61 6.12 -34.54 -12.16
CA LEU A 61 5.34 -34.53 -13.39
C LEU A 61 3.86 -34.83 -13.14
N SER A 62 3.58 -35.80 -12.28
CA SER A 62 2.21 -36.14 -11.87
C SER A 62 1.53 -34.96 -11.20
N ALA A 63 2.20 -34.31 -10.24
CA ALA A 63 1.70 -33.11 -9.58
C ALA A 63 1.42 -31.97 -10.58
N LYS A 64 2.36 -31.67 -11.48
CA LYS A 64 2.17 -30.65 -12.53
C LYS A 64 0.97 -30.95 -13.41
N LYS A 65 0.79 -32.22 -13.82
CA LYS A 65 -0.33 -32.64 -14.66
C LYS A 65 -1.66 -32.48 -13.94
N TYR A 66 -1.74 -32.87 -12.66
CA TYR A 66 -2.92 -32.64 -11.83
C TYR A 66 -3.35 -31.17 -11.82
N PHE A 67 -2.42 -30.25 -11.56
CA PHE A 67 -2.73 -28.81 -11.56
C PHE A 67 -3.09 -28.31 -12.96
N TYR A 68 -2.39 -28.75 -14.00
CA TYR A 68 -2.72 -28.36 -15.38
C TYR A 68 -4.14 -28.76 -15.80
N GLU A 69 -4.62 -29.91 -15.34
CA GLU A 69 -5.96 -30.41 -15.66
C GLU A 69 -7.06 -29.71 -14.84
N ASN A 70 -6.83 -29.52 -13.53
CA ASN A 70 -7.84 -29.03 -12.59
C ASN A 70 -7.84 -27.50 -12.39
N TYR A 71 -6.73 -26.81 -12.69
CA TYR A 71 -6.50 -25.40 -12.35
C TYR A 71 -6.14 -24.53 -13.56
N LYS A 72 -6.68 -24.81 -14.75
CA LYS A 72 -6.38 -24.11 -16.02
C LYS A 72 -6.37 -22.57 -15.94
N ASN A 73 -7.28 -22.01 -15.14
CA ASN A 73 -7.46 -20.56 -15.00
C ASN A 73 -6.83 -20.00 -13.72
N ALA A 74 -6.12 -20.81 -12.93
CA ALA A 74 -5.54 -20.34 -11.68
C ALA A 74 -4.33 -19.42 -11.98
N PRO A 75 -4.23 -18.26 -11.30
CA PRO A 75 -3.13 -17.31 -11.53
C PRO A 75 -1.75 -17.92 -11.29
N PHE A 76 -1.65 -18.93 -10.42
CA PHE A 76 -0.41 -19.59 -10.06
C PHE A 76 -0.02 -20.76 -10.97
N LEU A 77 -0.88 -21.16 -11.92
CA LEU A 77 -0.63 -22.38 -12.70
C LEU A 77 0.68 -22.28 -13.49
N ASN A 78 0.84 -21.22 -14.29
CA ASN A 78 2.01 -21.08 -15.15
C ASN A 78 3.31 -21.03 -14.35
N SER A 79 3.32 -20.33 -13.20
CA SER A 79 4.49 -20.23 -12.33
C SER A 79 4.79 -21.54 -11.60
N LEU A 80 3.76 -22.33 -11.26
CA LEU A 80 3.89 -23.68 -10.71
C LEU A 80 4.50 -24.65 -11.74
N ILE A 81 3.99 -24.69 -12.97
CA ILE A 81 4.52 -25.55 -14.03
C ILE A 81 5.98 -25.21 -14.35
N GLN A 82 6.30 -23.92 -14.42
CA GLN A 82 7.65 -23.39 -14.65
C GLN A 82 8.63 -23.61 -13.48
N GLU A 83 8.14 -24.12 -12.33
CA GLU A 83 8.92 -24.22 -11.09
C GLU A 83 9.49 -22.85 -10.64
N ASN A 84 8.81 -21.75 -10.99
CA ASN A 84 9.23 -20.41 -10.60
C ASN A 84 8.66 -20.05 -9.23
N PHE A 85 9.41 -20.38 -8.18
CA PHE A 85 8.97 -20.22 -6.80
C PHE A 85 8.51 -18.80 -6.45
N ASN A 86 9.28 -17.77 -6.81
CA ASN A 86 8.95 -16.38 -6.42
C ASN A 86 7.66 -15.92 -7.12
N LYS A 87 7.51 -16.24 -8.42
CA LYS A 87 6.26 -15.94 -9.14
C LYS A 87 5.10 -16.76 -8.60
N PHE A 88 5.32 -18.01 -8.23
CA PHE A 88 4.31 -18.86 -7.60
C PHE A 88 3.78 -18.24 -6.31
N CYS A 89 4.67 -17.84 -5.39
CA CYS A 89 4.28 -17.19 -4.14
C CYS A 89 3.42 -15.94 -4.39
N ASN A 90 3.83 -15.07 -5.33
CA ASN A 90 3.09 -13.85 -5.63
C ASN A 90 1.71 -14.13 -6.26
N SER A 91 1.65 -15.08 -7.19
CA SER A 91 0.42 -15.43 -7.89
C SER A 91 -0.57 -16.24 -7.03
N LEU A 92 -0.08 -16.96 -6.01
CA LEU A 92 -0.94 -17.57 -4.98
C LEU A 92 -1.74 -16.50 -4.21
N GLY A 93 -1.19 -15.28 -4.07
CA GLY A 93 -1.91 -14.14 -3.50
C GLY A 93 -3.16 -13.77 -4.28
N LEU A 94 -3.14 -13.90 -5.61
CA LEU A 94 -4.24 -13.57 -6.51
C LEU A 94 -5.31 -14.69 -6.61
N TYR A 95 -5.03 -15.86 -6.06
CA TYR A 95 -5.97 -16.97 -6.06
C TYR A 95 -6.99 -16.83 -4.92
N ASN A 96 -8.28 -16.77 -5.24
CA ASN A 96 -9.32 -16.51 -4.23
C ASN A 96 -9.67 -17.72 -3.34
N GLY A 97 -9.21 -18.93 -3.69
CA GLY A 97 -9.50 -20.15 -2.95
C GLY A 97 -8.36 -20.62 -2.04
N ASN A 98 -8.62 -21.74 -1.36
CA ASN A 98 -7.62 -22.54 -0.69
C ASN A 98 -7.38 -23.83 -1.47
N LEU A 99 -6.22 -24.43 -1.26
CA LEU A 99 -5.84 -25.74 -1.76
C LEU A 99 -5.90 -26.73 -0.61
N ASN A 100 -6.52 -27.87 -0.85
CA ASN A 100 -6.72 -28.88 0.19
C ASN A 100 -5.39 -29.57 0.58
N GLU A 101 -5.44 -30.49 1.54
CA GLU A 101 -4.22 -31.15 2.04
C GLU A 101 -3.51 -32.00 0.97
N GLU A 102 -4.24 -32.69 0.10
CA GLU A 102 -3.67 -33.51 -0.98
C GLU A 102 -2.97 -32.63 -2.01
N GLU A 103 -3.60 -31.51 -2.38
CA GLU A 103 -3.04 -30.51 -3.30
C GLU A 103 -1.82 -29.83 -2.72
N THR A 104 -1.84 -29.56 -1.41
CA THR A 104 -0.68 -29.05 -0.69
C THR A 104 0.48 -30.03 -0.77
N GLN A 105 0.25 -31.34 -0.59
CA GLN A 105 1.31 -32.35 -0.76
C GLN A 105 1.88 -32.34 -2.17
N LEU A 106 1.03 -32.24 -3.21
CA LEU A 106 1.49 -32.12 -4.60
C LEU A 106 2.34 -30.86 -4.83
N ILE A 107 1.95 -29.72 -4.26
CA ILE A 107 2.76 -28.49 -4.30
C ILE A 107 4.10 -28.70 -3.62
N LEU A 108 4.15 -29.41 -2.49
CA LEU A 108 5.39 -29.69 -1.77
C LEU A 108 6.33 -30.61 -2.55
N LYS A 109 5.82 -31.45 -3.47
CA LYS A 109 6.67 -32.20 -4.41
C LYS A 109 7.37 -31.27 -5.41
N ILE A 110 6.68 -30.23 -5.88
CA ILE A 110 7.23 -29.24 -6.83
C ILE A 110 8.13 -28.23 -6.12
N PHE A 111 7.74 -27.79 -4.91
CA PHE A 111 8.44 -26.78 -4.11
C PHE A 111 8.76 -27.29 -2.70
N PRO A 112 9.70 -28.25 -2.56
CA PRO A 112 10.01 -28.87 -1.27
C PRO A 112 10.61 -27.90 -0.24
N LYS A 113 11.05 -26.71 -0.68
CA LYS A 113 11.62 -25.68 0.20
C LYS A 113 10.59 -24.88 1.01
N ILE A 114 9.29 -24.95 0.68
CA ILE A 114 8.23 -24.16 1.36
C ILE A 114 8.26 -24.32 2.89
N PRO A 115 8.26 -25.55 3.46
CA PRO A 115 8.20 -25.71 4.92
C PRO A 115 9.43 -25.11 5.60
N LEU A 116 10.62 -25.27 4.99
CA LEU A 116 11.86 -24.70 5.52
C LEU A 116 11.85 -23.16 5.47
N SER A 117 11.33 -22.56 4.41
CA SER A 117 11.19 -21.10 4.30
C SER A 117 10.28 -20.54 5.40
N ILE A 118 9.13 -21.16 5.63
CA ILE A 118 8.20 -20.71 6.68
C ILE A 118 8.81 -20.93 8.06
N LYS A 119 9.41 -22.10 8.32
CA LYS A 119 10.10 -22.40 9.57
C LYS A 119 11.15 -21.33 9.90
N ARG A 120 12.01 -20.98 8.95
CA ARG A 120 13.02 -19.93 9.14
C ARG A 120 12.40 -18.56 9.41
N THR A 121 11.31 -18.21 8.73
CA THR A 121 10.57 -16.97 9.00
C THR A 121 10.00 -16.94 10.42
N LEU A 122 9.45 -18.05 10.92
CA LEU A 122 8.90 -18.14 12.28
C LEU A 122 9.99 -18.11 13.36
N GLU A 123 11.15 -18.70 13.10
CA GLU A 123 12.26 -18.74 14.07
C GLU A 123 13.02 -17.41 14.14
N THR A 124 13.22 -16.74 13.00
CA THR A 124 14.07 -15.54 12.90
C THR A 124 13.30 -14.24 12.77
N GLY A 125 12.05 -14.29 12.34
CA GLY A 125 11.24 -13.13 11.93
C GLY A 125 11.66 -12.49 10.60
N ILE A 126 12.68 -13.03 9.91
CA ILE A 126 13.11 -12.55 8.60
C ILE A 126 12.13 -13.08 7.54
N ILE A 127 11.41 -12.14 6.91
CA ILE A 127 10.48 -12.42 5.80
C ILE A 127 11.23 -12.11 4.49
N GLU A 128 11.76 -13.15 3.83
CA GLU A 128 12.50 -13.01 2.57
C GLU A 128 11.60 -12.46 1.44
N LEU A 129 10.35 -12.93 1.39
CA LEU A 129 9.35 -12.49 0.42
C LEU A 129 8.04 -12.19 1.16
N ASN A 130 7.51 -10.98 0.96
CA ASN A 130 6.22 -10.57 1.52
C ASN A 130 5.06 -11.51 1.10
N SER A 131 5.21 -12.23 -0.01
CA SER A 131 4.22 -13.19 -0.50
C SER A 131 4.20 -14.51 0.26
N TYR A 132 5.14 -14.78 1.16
CA TYR A 132 5.07 -15.96 2.04
C TYR A 132 3.81 -15.98 2.91
N LYS A 133 3.23 -14.81 3.20
CA LYS A 133 1.96 -14.72 3.93
C LYS A 133 0.86 -15.53 3.25
N TYR A 134 0.85 -15.67 1.93
CA TYR A 134 -0.20 -16.39 1.20
C TYR A 134 -0.16 -17.91 1.36
N PHE A 135 0.88 -18.47 2.00
CA PHE A 135 0.95 -19.91 2.24
C PHE A 135 -0.11 -20.42 3.22
N TYR A 136 -0.84 -19.54 3.93
CA TYR A 136 -2.02 -19.97 4.69
C TYR A 136 -3.09 -20.64 3.81
N LYS A 137 -3.07 -20.39 2.48
CA LYS A 137 -4.00 -21.00 1.51
C LYS A 137 -3.69 -22.46 1.20
N LEU A 138 -2.60 -23.01 1.74
CA LEU A 138 -2.19 -24.40 1.59
C LEU A 138 -2.61 -25.17 2.84
N ASP A 139 -3.78 -25.81 2.80
CA ASP A 139 -4.34 -26.49 3.96
C ASP A 139 -3.43 -27.65 4.39
N GLY A 140 -3.27 -27.83 5.71
CA GLY A 140 -2.41 -28.87 6.29
C GLY A 140 -0.90 -28.61 6.21
N LEU A 141 -0.46 -27.50 5.59
CA LEU A 141 0.96 -27.15 5.50
C LEU A 141 1.63 -27.00 6.87
N ASN A 142 0.90 -26.53 7.87
CA ASN A 142 1.36 -26.40 9.25
C ASN A 142 1.88 -27.73 9.85
N LYS A 143 1.40 -28.89 9.38
CA LYS A 143 1.86 -30.22 9.83
C LYS A 143 3.32 -30.51 9.46
N TYR A 144 3.87 -29.82 8.46
CA TYR A 144 5.25 -29.99 7.98
C TYR A 144 6.22 -28.99 8.59
N ILE A 145 5.74 -28.12 9.49
CA ILE A 145 6.50 -26.99 10.02
C ILE A 145 6.58 -27.14 11.53
N SER A 146 7.81 -27.32 12.03
CA SER A 146 8.08 -27.39 13.47
C SER A 146 9.19 -26.39 13.84
N PRO A 147 8.84 -25.13 14.10
CA PRO A 147 9.76 -24.11 14.60
C PRO A 147 10.16 -24.42 16.05
N PHE A 148 11.43 -24.22 16.41
CA PHE A 148 11.85 -24.36 17.82
C PHE A 148 11.57 -23.11 18.67
N THR A 149 11.32 -21.96 18.05
CA THR A 149 10.97 -20.71 18.72
C THR A 149 10.10 -19.84 17.81
N TYR A 150 9.37 -18.91 18.42
CA TYR A 150 8.60 -17.86 17.74
C TYR A 150 9.03 -16.45 18.14
N GLN A 151 9.95 -16.31 19.11
CA GLN A 151 10.26 -15.03 19.75
C GLN A 151 10.74 -13.97 18.74
N GLY A 152 11.67 -14.34 17.84
CA GLY A 152 12.17 -13.43 16.82
C GLY A 152 11.08 -12.96 15.87
N PHE A 153 10.19 -13.87 15.45
CA PHE A 153 9.04 -13.53 14.62
C PHE A 153 8.06 -12.62 15.35
N LEU A 154 7.66 -12.93 16.58
CA LEU A 154 6.70 -12.13 17.34
C LEU A 154 7.20 -10.70 17.58
N GLN A 155 8.48 -10.53 17.91
CA GLN A 155 9.08 -9.20 18.09
C GLN A 155 9.01 -8.37 16.80
N ILE A 156 9.42 -8.94 15.67
CA ILE A 156 9.39 -8.27 14.37
C ILE A 156 7.94 -8.03 13.91
N PHE A 157 7.05 -8.99 14.16
CA PHE A 157 5.64 -8.89 13.83
C PHE A 157 4.98 -7.71 14.56
N VAL A 158 5.20 -7.57 15.87
CA VAL A 158 4.70 -6.42 16.66
C VAL A 158 5.28 -5.12 16.14
N ASP A 159 6.61 -5.04 16.00
CA ASP A 159 7.29 -3.82 15.56
C ASP A 159 6.80 -3.34 14.18
N LYS A 160 6.72 -4.26 13.21
CA LYS A 160 6.23 -3.94 11.86
C LYS A 160 4.75 -3.61 11.85
N SER A 161 3.91 -4.31 12.62
CA SER A 161 2.47 -4.04 12.66
C SER A 161 2.17 -2.64 13.19
N ILE A 162 2.94 -2.20 14.19
CA ILE A 162 2.79 -0.88 14.81
C ILE A 162 3.34 0.22 13.91
N LYS A 163 4.58 0.09 13.43
CA LYS A 163 5.25 1.12 12.61
C LYS A 163 4.70 1.19 11.18
N SER A 164 4.14 0.09 10.68
CA SER A 164 3.60 0.00 9.32
C SER A 164 2.22 -0.64 9.35
N PRO A 165 1.14 0.16 9.48
CA PRO A 165 -0.22 -0.37 9.60
C PRO A 165 -0.73 -1.17 8.38
N VAL A 166 0.01 -1.14 7.26
CA VAL A 166 -0.27 -1.93 6.05
C VAL A 166 0.31 -3.34 6.12
N PHE A 167 1.28 -3.59 7.01
CA PHE A 167 1.89 -4.89 7.20
C PHE A 167 0.89 -5.92 7.76
N LEU A 168 0.12 -5.51 8.77
CA LEU A 168 -0.95 -6.31 9.36
C LEU A 168 -2.24 -6.17 8.55
N ASP A 169 -2.25 -6.80 7.37
CA ASP A 169 -3.45 -6.99 6.57
C ASP A 169 -4.12 -8.34 6.85
N LYS A 170 -5.25 -8.59 6.18
CA LYS A 170 -6.02 -9.82 6.38
C LYS A 170 -5.26 -11.09 6.01
N ASP A 171 -4.33 -11.02 5.06
CA ASP A 171 -3.52 -12.18 4.69
C ASP A 171 -2.45 -12.46 5.74
N MET A 172 -1.84 -11.41 6.31
CA MET A 172 -0.91 -11.55 7.41
C MET A 172 -1.61 -12.07 8.69
N GLU A 173 -2.81 -11.59 9.01
CA GLU A 173 -3.62 -12.15 10.11
C GLU A 173 -3.81 -13.66 9.95
N LYS A 174 -4.26 -14.10 8.77
CA LYS A 174 -4.47 -15.53 8.48
C LYS A 174 -3.17 -16.33 8.51
N PHE A 175 -2.07 -15.77 8.01
CA PHE A 175 -0.75 -16.39 8.11
C PHE A 175 -0.37 -16.67 9.57
N VAL A 176 -0.49 -15.66 10.44
CA VAL A 176 -0.16 -15.81 11.86
C VAL A 176 -1.04 -16.85 12.53
N VAL A 177 -2.36 -16.79 12.32
CA VAL A 177 -3.31 -17.75 12.93
C VAL A 177 -3.08 -19.18 12.44
N THR A 178 -2.60 -19.35 11.21
CA THR A 178 -2.35 -20.68 10.61
C THR A 178 -1.05 -21.30 11.13
N PHE A 179 0.00 -20.50 11.27
CA PHE A 179 1.35 -21.02 11.53
C PHE A 179 1.89 -20.75 12.94
N VAL A 180 1.24 -19.90 13.73
CA VAL A 180 1.64 -19.61 15.11
C VAL A 180 0.58 -20.13 16.07
N PRO A 181 0.94 -21.03 17.01
CA PRO A 181 0.00 -21.50 18.03
C PRO A 181 -0.59 -20.34 18.83
N LYS A 182 -1.89 -20.40 19.16
CA LYS A 182 -2.56 -19.35 19.95
C LYS A 182 -1.84 -19.02 21.27
N SER A 183 -1.29 -20.03 21.94
CA SER A 183 -0.50 -19.85 23.17
C SER A 183 0.75 -19.00 22.96
N LYS A 184 1.35 -19.04 21.76
CA LYS A 184 2.50 -18.21 21.38
C LYS A 184 2.08 -16.82 20.93
N ILE A 185 0.96 -16.67 20.23
CA ILE A 185 0.40 -15.35 19.90
C ILE A 185 0.13 -14.55 21.19
N ALA A 186 -0.29 -15.21 22.27
CA ALA A 186 -0.49 -14.56 23.58
C ALA A 186 0.77 -13.92 24.18
N GLU A 187 1.97 -14.34 23.78
CA GLU A 187 3.22 -13.70 24.22
C GLU A 187 3.37 -12.28 23.67
N ILE A 188 2.60 -11.88 22.64
CA ILE A 188 2.56 -10.50 22.12
C ILE A 188 2.19 -9.50 23.21
N ASN A 189 1.27 -9.85 24.12
CA ASN A 189 0.87 -8.97 25.22
C ASN A 189 2.08 -8.59 26.09
N ASN A 190 2.97 -9.56 26.36
CA ASN A 190 4.20 -9.29 27.11
C ASN A 190 5.16 -8.36 26.34
N ILE A 191 5.20 -8.44 25.00
CA ILE A 191 6.01 -7.53 24.17
C ILE A 191 5.44 -6.11 24.24
N LEU A 192 4.11 -5.98 24.17
CA LEU A 192 3.43 -4.67 24.25
C LEU A 192 3.62 -4.01 25.61
N ASN A 193 3.47 -4.75 26.70
CA ASN A 193 3.62 -4.23 28.06
C ASN A 193 5.03 -3.72 28.38
N ASN A 194 6.05 -4.25 27.71
CA ASN A 194 7.45 -3.81 27.89
C ASN A 194 7.89 -2.76 26.85
N SER A 195 6.95 -2.21 26.09
CA SER A 195 7.25 -1.29 24.99
C SER A 195 6.78 0.14 25.27
N THR A 196 7.35 1.08 24.53
CA THR A 196 6.93 2.50 24.54
C THR A 196 6.04 2.84 23.34
N TYR A 197 5.52 1.85 22.61
CA TYR A 197 4.82 2.06 21.34
C TYR A 197 3.61 2.99 21.47
N PHE A 198 2.90 2.93 22.60
CA PHE A 198 1.69 3.72 22.85
C PHE A 198 1.96 5.17 23.27
N LEU A 199 3.22 5.57 23.42
CA LEU A 199 3.58 6.95 23.75
C LEU A 199 3.54 7.86 22.52
N ASP A 200 3.83 7.33 21.33
CA ASP A 200 3.89 8.11 20.09
C ASP A 200 2.58 7.99 19.28
N GLU A 201 1.92 9.12 19.04
CA GLU A 201 0.68 9.20 18.25
C GLU A 201 0.81 8.59 16.84
N ASN A 202 2.00 8.61 16.23
CA ASN A 202 2.23 8.02 14.90
C ASN A 202 1.99 6.50 14.87
N ASN A 203 2.14 5.84 16.02
CA ASN A 203 1.97 4.39 16.16
C ASN A 203 0.51 3.99 16.40
N TYR A 204 -0.39 4.94 16.69
CA TYR A 204 -1.75 4.63 17.17
C TYR A 204 -2.56 3.78 16.19
N LEU A 205 -2.40 4.01 14.88
CA LEU A 205 -3.14 3.24 13.88
C LEU A 205 -2.68 1.78 13.84
N GLY A 206 -1.36 1.55 13.86
CA GLY A 206 -0.80 0.21 13.85
C GLY A 206 -1.08 -0.54 15.16
N ALA A 207 -0.92 0.15 16.29
CA ALA A 207 -1.29 -0.34 17.61
C ALA A 207 -2.77 -0.72 17.69
N PHE A 208 -3.67 0.14 17.23
CA PHE A 208 -5.11 -0.14 17.21
C PHE A 208 -5.45 -1.36 16.37
N LYS A 209 -4.86 -1.52 15.18
CA LYS A 209 -5.06 -2.71 14.34
C LYS A 209 -4.55 -3.98 14.99
N LEU A 210 -3.36 -3.93 15.61
CA LEU A 210 -2.79 -5.09 16.31
C LEU A 210 -3.67 -5.50 17.50
N LEU A 211 -4.09 -4.54 18.31
CA LEU A 211 -4.97 -4.81 19.45
C LEU A 211 -6.35 -5.32 18.99
N ASP A 212 -6.91 -4.80 17.91
CA ASP A 212 -8.16 -5.32 17.34
C ASP A 212 -8.00 -6.78 16.88
N PHE A 213 -6.87 -7.13 16.25
CA PHE A 213 -6.55 -8.50 15.89
C PHE A 213 -6.48 -9.41 17.12
N LEU A 214 -5.72 -9.04 18.15
CA LEU A 214 -5.62 -9.82 19.39
C LEU A 214 -6.98 -9.98 20.09
N ARG A 215 -7.81 -8.93 20.07
CA ARG A 215 -9.18 -8.96 20.60
C ARG A 215 -10.06 -9.95 19.85
N ARG A 216 -10.04 -9.93 18.51
CA ARG A 216 -10.83 -10.86 17.68
C ARG A 216 -10.40 -12.32 17.86
N GLU A 217 -9.12 -12.55 18.09
CA GLU A 217 -8.59 -13.90 18.37
C GLU A 217 -8.82 -14.37 19.80
N GLY A 218 -9.32 -13.51 20.70
CA GLY A 218 -9.62 -13.82 22.09
C GLY A 218 -8.37 -13.90 22.99
N ILE A 219 -7.32 -13.14 22.65
CA ILE A 219 -6.00 -13.23 23.27
C ILE A 219 -5.63 -11.96 24.07
N ILE A 220 -6.36 -10.86 23.87
CA ILE A 220 -6.08 -9.58 24.51
C ILE A 220 -6.24 -9.65 26.05
N ASN A 221 -5.30 -9.07 26.81
CA ASN A 221 -5.43 -8.96 28.26
C ASN A 221 -6.20 -7.69 28.67
N THR A 222 -6.42 -7.50 29.98
CA THR A 222 -7.15 -6.36 30.53
C THR A 222 -6.48 -5.01 30.24
N GLU A 223 -5.16 -4.91 30.37
CA GLU A 223 -4.39 -3.67 30.16
C GLU A 223 -4.41 -3.25 28.68
N GLU A 224 -4.20 -4.19 27.77
CA GLU A 224 -4.31 -3.93 26.34
C GLU A 224 -5.75 -3.63 25.92
N LEU A 225 -6.75 -4.22 26.58
CA LEU A 225 -8.15 -3.92 26.31
C LEU A 225 -8.50 -2.48 26.72
N GLN A 226 -7.92 -1.97 27.81
CA GLN A 226 -8.04 -0.56 28.20
C GLN A 226 -7.38 0.34 27.15
N THR A 227 -6.17 0.00 26.71
CA THR A 227 -5.45 0.73 25.66
C THR A 227 -6.23 0.73 24.34
N TYR A 228 -6.77 -0.42 23.94
CA TYR A 228 -7.64 -0.56 22.78
C TYR A 228 -8.86 0.36 22.88
N SER A 229 -9.52 0.39 24.05
CA SER A 229 -10.70 1.22 24.28
C SER A 229 -10.37 2.71 24.20
N LEU A 230 -9.19 3.11 24.66
CA LEU A 230 -8.70 4.48 24.60
C LEU A 230 -8.38 4.91 23.16
N LEU A 231 -7.67 4.05 22.40
CA LEU A 231 -7.40 4.26 20.97
C LEU A 231 -8.69 4.27 20.14
N LYS A 232 -9.67 3.41 20.49
CA LYS A 232 -10.97 3.41 19.84
C LYS A 232 -11.68 4.75 20.01
N LYS A 233 -11.74 5.28 21.24
CA LYS A 233 -12.31 6.62 21.51
C LYS A 233 -11.59 7.71 20.72
N TYR A 234 -10.26 7.65 20.66
CA TYR A 234 -9.46 8.57 19.85
C TYR A 234 -9.85 8.56 18.37
N PHE A 235 -9.97 7.37 17.75
CA PHE A 235 -10.35 7.27 16.33
C PHE A 235 -11.82 7.62 16.09
N ASP A 236 -12.71 7.29 17.02
CA ASP A 236 -14.12 7.69 16.97
C ASP A 236 -14.25 9.24 17.01
N LEU A 237 -13.47 9.92 17.85
CA LEU A 237 -13.40 11.39 17.89
C LEU A 237 -12.79 11.96 16.60
N LYS A 238 -11.69 11.36 16.10
CA LYS A 238 -11.06 11.77 14.83
C LYS A 238 -12.06 11.72 13.66
N ALA A 239 -12.88 10.67 13.60
CA ALA A 239 -13.90 10.52 12.57
C ALA A 239 -15.00 11.59 12.69
N GLN A 240 -15.51 11.84 13.90
CA GLN A 240 -16.51 12.90 14.16
C GLN A 240 -15.98 14.28 13.78
N ILE A 241 -14.74 14.61 14.14
CA ILE A 241 -14.08 15.86 13.78
C ILE A 241 -13.97 15.98 12.25
N GLY A 242 -13.58 14.90 11.56
CA GLY A 242 -13.49 14.88 10.09
C GLY A 242 -14.83 15.11 9.39
N GLU A 243 -15.91 14.51 9.90
CA GLU A 243 -17.27 14.71 9.39
C GLU A 243 -17.72 16.17 9.57
N LEU A 244 -17.54 16.73 10.76
CA LEU A 244 -17.90 18.12 11.04
C LEU A 244 -17.05 19.11 10.25
N SER A 245 -15.77 18.81 10.04
CA SER A 245 -14.89 19.62 9.19
C SER A 245 -15.36 19.68 7.74
N SER A 246 -16.06 18.66 7.25
CA SER A 246 -16.65 18.65 5.91
C SER A 246 -17.97 19.43 5.89
N ASN A 247 -18.76 19.31 6.96
CA ASN A 247 -20.09 19.91 7.04
C ASN A 247 -20.08 21.42 7.34
N ILE A 248 -19.04 21.96 7.99
CA ILE A 248 -18.98 23.38 8.39
C ILE A 248 -19.19 24.36 7.22
N TYR A 249 -18.87 23.98 5.98
CA TYR A 249 -19.08 24.85 4.81
C TYR A 249 -20.54 24.94 4.36
N ILE A 250 -21.37 23.96 4.71
CA ILE A 250 -22.76 23.82 4.26
C ILE A 250 -23.74 24.26 5.35
N VAL A 251 -23.32 24.28 6.61
CA VAL A 251 -24.15 24.70 7.76
C VAL A 251 -24.71 26.11 7.55
N GLU A 252 -26.03 26.26 7.63
CA GLU A 252 -26.67 27.58 7.58
C GLU A 252 -26.33 28.44 8.80
N LEU A 253 -26.31 29.77 8.64
CA LEU A 253 -25.97 30.71 9.72
C LEU A 253 -26.83 30.54 10.98
N ASN A 254 -28.11 30.20 10.82
CA ASN A 254 -29.05 30.00 11.93
C ASN A 254 -28.72 28.74 12.75
N SER A 255 -27.99 27.80 12.17
CA SER A 255 -27.57 26.54 12.82
C SER A 255 -26.12 26.59 13.32
N LEU A 256 -25.40 27.70 13.08
CA LEU A 256 -23.99 27.82 13.44
C LEU A 256 -23.78 27.79 14.95
N GLU A 257 -24.70 28.34 15.75
CA GLU A 257 -24.64 28.27 17.22
C GLU A 257 -24.65 26.81 17.71
N ASN A 258 -25.60 26.00 17.25
CA ASN A 258 -25.69 24.57 17.59
C ASN A 258 -24.47 23.80 17.09
N PHE A 259 -23.99 24.10 15.89
CA PHE A 259 -22.78 23.49 15.34
C PHE A 259 -21.56 23.78 16.22
N THR A 260 -21.38 25.04 16.65
CA THR A 260 -20.29 25.43 17.54
C THR A 260 -20.39 24.73 18.89
N GLN A 261 -21.57 24.62 19.49
CA GLN A 261 -21.76 23.86 20.73
C GLN A 261 -21.35 22.39 20.59
N ASN A 262 -21.68 21.77 19.45
CA ASN A 262 -21.29 20.39 19.16
C ASN A 262 -19.76 20.24 19.08
N ILE A 263 -19.08 21.20 18.43
CA ILE A 263 -17.61 21.24 18.37
C ILE A 263 -17.00 21.42 19.76
N LEU A 264 -17.54 22.31 20.59
CA LEU A 264 -17.03 22.52 21.95
C LEU A 264 -17.21 21.27 22.84
N ASN A 265 -18.30 20.52 22.68
CA ASN A 265 -18.48 19.23 23.36
C ASN A 265 -17.41 18.20 22.91
N ILE A 266 -17.13 18.11 21.61
CA ILE A 266 -16.06 17.23 21.09
C ILE A 266 -14.69 17.69 21.58
N THR A 267 -14.46 19.00 21.69
CA THR A 267 -13.25 19.56 22.30
C THR A 267 -13.12 19.09 23.75
N GLU A 268 -14.18 19.17 24.56
CA GLU A 268 -14.16 18.66 25.94
C GLU A 268 -13.82 17.17 26.01
N GLN A 269 -14.46 16.35 25.18
CA GLN A 269 -14.17 14.91 25.11
C GLN A 269 -12.72 14.63 24.72
N THR A 270 -12.16 15.43 23.81
CA THR A 270 -10.76 15.33 23.39
C THR A 270 -9.81 15.72 24.53
N LEU A 271 -10.09 16.80 25.27
CA LEU A 271 -9.31 17.21 26.43
C LEU A 271 -9.29 16.14 27.53
N ASN A 272 -10.37 15.38 27.68
CA ASN A 272 -10.47 14.28 28.65
C ASN A 272 -9.74 12.99 28.24
N LEU A 273 -9.20 12.88 27.02
CA LEU A 273 -8.38 11.73 26.62
C LEU A 273 -7.01 11.75 27.31
N ASN A 274 -6.68 10.68 28.04
CA ASN A 274 -5.37 10.55 28.70
C ASN A 274 -4.31 9.90 27.79
N ILE A 275 -4.11 10.47 26.60
CA ILE A 275 -3.12 10.06 25.58
C ILE A 275 -2.65 11.28 24.79
N GLU A 276 -1.54 11.15 24.07
CA GLU A 276 -1.13 12.15 23.09
C GLU A 276 -2.22 12.34 22.03
N LYS A 277 -2.47 13.60 21.66
CA LYS A 277 -3.64 13.97 20.83
C LYS A 277 -3.40 15.19 19.96
N ASN A 278 -2.14 15.38 19.55
CA ASN A 278 -1.69 16.52 18.75
C ASN A 278 -2.45 16.60 17.41
N THR A 279 -2.73 15.46 16.79
CA THR A 279 -3.52 15.39 15.56
C THR A 279 -4.95 15.86 15.80
N LEU A 280 -5.60 15.42 16.88
CA LEU A 280 -6.96 15.87 17.21
C LEU A 280 -6.99 17.38 17.49
N TYR A 281 -6.01 17.90 18.23
CA TYR A 281 -5.88 19.35 18.46
C TYR A 281 -5.71 20.14 17.17
N THR A 282 -4.89 19.64 16.24
CA THR A 282 -4.68 20.29 14.94
C THR A 282 -5.98 20.34 14.14
N LEU A 283 -6.73 19.24 14.09
CA LEU A 283 -8.01 19.18 13.38
C LEU A 283 -9.06 20.09 14.02
N LEU A 284 -9.17 20.07 15.35
CA LEU A 284 -10.09 20.95 16.10
C LEU A 284 -9.76 22.43 15.88
N THR A 285 -8.48 22.79 15.93
CA THR A 285 -8.01 24.16 15.66
C THR A 285 -8.45 24.62 14.26
N GLY A 286 -8.33 23.77 13.25
CA GLY A 286 -8.78 24.08 11.89
C GLY A 286 -10.29 24.35 11.79
N ILE A 287 -11.11 23.56 12.49
CA ILE A 287 -12.57 23.75 12.49
C ILE A 287 -12.95 25.00 13.27
N LEU A 288 -12.39 25.23 14.45
CA LEU A 288 -12.66 26.41 15.27
C LEU A 288 -12.30 27.69 14.52
N LYS A 289 -11.15 27.71 13.83
CA LYS A 289 -10.77 28.81 12.94
C LYS A 289 -11.79 29.05 11.83
N THR A 290 -12.31 27.99 11.24
CA THR A 290 -13.34 28.09 10.20
C THR A 290 -14.63 28.67 10.76
N ILE A 291 -15.07 28.22 11.95
CA ILE A 291 -16.22 28.79 12.65
C ILE A 291 -16.01 30.28 12.91
N ARG A 292 -14.86 30.66 13.44
CA ARG A 292 -14.50 32.05 13.75
C ARG A 292 -14.65 32.95 12.52
N ILE A 293 -14.03 32.56 11.40
CA ILE A 293 -14.10 33.29 10.12
C ILE A 293 -15.55 33.41 9.63
N ARG A 294 -16.37 32.37 9.79
CA ARG A 294 -17.79 32.41 9.41
C ARG A 294 -18.60 33.35 10.29
N ILE A 295 -18.30 33.45 11.58
CA ILE A 295 -18.92 34.43 12.48
C ILE A 295 -18.53 35.85 12.04
N GLU A 296 -17.24 36.11 11.85
CA GLU A 296 -16.70 37.41 11.44
C GLU A 296 -17.30 37.91 10.13
N SER A 297 -17.46 37.02 9.14
CA SER A 297 -18.00 37.36 7.81
C SER A 297 -19.52 37.52 7.78
N SER A 298 -20.26 37.00 8.77
CA SER A 298 -21.72 36.94 8.71
C SER A 298 -22.43 38.29 8.91
N ASN A 299 -21.80 39.27 9.57
CA ASN A 299 -22.42 40.53 10.02
C ASN A 299 -23.76 40.37 10.77
N LYS A 300 -24.10 39.17 11.23
CA LYS A 300 -25.35 38.83 11.94
C LYS A 300 -25.01 38.42 13.38
N ILE A 301 -25.96 38.65 14.30
CA ILE A 301 -25.86 38.11 15.65
C ILE A 301 -26.20 36.63 15.55
N ILE A 302 -25.18 35.79 15.71
CA ILE A 302 -25.32 34.33 15.72
C ILE A 302 -25.47 33.83 17.16
N PHE A 303 -24.73 34.44 18.10
CA PHE A 303 -24.71 34.04 19.51
C PHE A 303 -25.33 35.13 20.37
N LYS A 304 -26.16 34.75 21.35
CA LYS A 304 -26.71 35.68 22.36
C LYS A 304 -25.72 35.94 23.49
N LYS A 305 -24.93 34.93 23.83
CA LYS A 305 -23.86 34.96 24.84
C LYS A 305 -22.76 33.96 24.44
N PRO A 306 -21.53 34.11 24.94
CA PRO A 306 -20.52 33.07 24.81
C PRO A 306 -21.01 31.73 25.39
N PRO A 307 -20.62 30.59 24.80
CA PRO A 307 -20.87 29.26 25.37
C PRO A 307 -20.33 29.13 26.79
N ASP A 308 -21.14 28.58 27.71
CA ASP A 308 -20.82 28.55 29.15
C ASP A 308 -19.56 27.72 29.48
N ASN A 309 -19.20 26.75 28.64
CA ASN A 309 -18.03 25.89 28.83
C ASN A 309 -16.73 26.43 28.21
N ILE A 310 -16.77 27.53 27.43
CA ILE A 310 -15.61 27.98 26.66
C ILE A 310 -14.41 28.35 27.54
N ASP A 311 -14.67 28.89 28.74
CA ASP A 311 -13.61 29.33 29.66
C ASP A 311 -12.85 28.15 30.27
N LYS A 312 -13.58 27.13 30.72
CA LYS A 312 -12.99 25.88 31.18
C LYS A 312 -12.17 25.22 30.06
N LEU A 313 -12.69 25.21 28.84
CA LEU A 313 -11.96 24.64 27.69
C LEU A 313 -10.66 25.40 27.40
N ILE A 314 -10.63 26.73 27.55
CA ILE A 314 -9.41 27.55 27.38
C ILE A 314 -8.38 27.21 28.46
N GLU A 315 -8.82 27.03 29.71
CA GLU A 315 -7.94 26.68 30.84
C GLU A 315 -7.31 25.31 30.67
N ASP A 316 -8.11 24.32 30.26
CA ASP A 316 -7.71 22.91 30.12
C ASP A 316 -6.93 22.63 28.80
N SER A 317 -6.92 23.57 27.85
CA SER A 317 -6.28 23.40 26.54
C SER A 317 -4.80 23.80 26.51
N GLN A 318 -4.09 23.21 25.54
CA GLN A 318 -2.70 23.58 25.20
C GLN A 318 -2.65 24.26 23.81
N GLU A 319 -1.51 24.86 23.47
CA GLU A 319 -1.30 25.44 22.15
C GLU A 319 -1.28 24.37 21.04
N PRO A 320 -1.78 24.65 19.82
CA PRO A 320 -2.37 25.92 19.36
C PRO A 320 -3.88 26.06 19.65
N LEU A 321 -4.52 25.02 20.19
CA LEU A 321 -5.97 24.97 20.42
C LEU A 321 -6.44 26.07 21.39
N LYS A 322 -5.65 26.34 22.43
CA LYS A 322 -5.92 27.38 23.42
C LYS A 322 -6.06 28.77 22.78
N THR A 323 -5.10 29.17 21.95
CA THR A 323 -5.15 30.46 21.24
C THR A 323 -6.42 30.58 20.39
N GLU A 324 -6.77 29.54 19.65
CA GLU A 324 -7.95 29.57 18.79
C GLU A 324 -9.27 29.65 19.59
N LEU A 325 -9.35 29.00 20.75
CA LEU A 325 -10.51 29.12 21.64
C LEU A 325 -10.65 30.53 22.23
N ILE A 326 -9.53 31.19 22.57
CA ILE A 326 -9.52 32.59 23.02
C ILE A 326 -10.01 33.51 21.91
N GLU A 327 -9.48 33.37 20.69
CA GLU A 327 -9.90 34.16 19.54
C GLU A 327 -11.38 33.95 19.21
N LEU A 328 -11.87 32.71 19.25
CA LEU A 328 -13.29 32.40 19.07
C LEU A 328 -14.16 33.09 20.13
N LYS A 329 -13.78 33.03 21.41
CA LYS A 329 -14.49 33.70 22.51
C LYS A 329 -14.57 35.21 22.25
N GLN A 330 -13.46 35.84 21.88
CA GLN A 330 -13.39 37.27 21.61
C GLN A 330 -14.26 37.67 20.41
N THR A 331 -14.21 36.91 19.32
CA THR A 331 -15.05 37.13 18.13
C THR A 331 -16.54 37.04 18.47
N ILE A 332 -16.95 36.06 19.29
CA ILE A 332 -18.33 35.95 19.77
C ILE A 332 -18.71 37.18 20.59
N LEU A 333 -17.88 37.60 21.56
CA LEU A 333 -18.14 38.79 22.39
C LEU A 333 -18.28 40.07 21.55
N ASN A 334 -17.39 40.29 20.60
CA ASN A 334 -17.40 41.48 19.74
C ASN A 334 -18.66 41.52 18.86
N SER A 335 -19.13 40.37 18.38
CA SER A 335 -20.38 40.27 17.60
C SER A 335 -21.63 40.65 18.43
N VAL A 336 -21.59 40.44 19.75
CA VAL A 336 -22.67 40.78 20.68
C VAL A 336 -22.65 42.28 21.03
N ILE A 337 -21.46 42.87 21.19
CA ILE A 337 -21.27 44.26 21.66
C ILE A 337 -21.48 45.28 20.53
N ASN A 338 -20.91 45.06 19.33
CA ASN A 338 -20.90 46.05 18.23
C ASN A 338 -22.29 46.40 17.65
N LYS A 339 -23.37 45.75 18.12
CA LYS A 339 -24.75 46.07 17.72
C LYS A 339 -25.61 46.73 18.80
N LYS A 340 -25.11 46.90 20.03
CA LYS A 340 -25.80 47.72 21.04
C LYS A 340 -25.63 49.23 20.80
N ASP A 341 -24.62 49.64 20.04
CA ASP A 341 -24.31 51.06 19.79
C ASP A 341 -24.82 51.61 18.45
N THR A 342 -25.49 50.81 17.61
CA THR A 342 -25.95 51.24 16.26
C THR A 342 -27.40 51.72 16.20
N SER A 343 -28.03 52.05 17.33
CA SER A 343 -29.37 52.63 17.36
C SER A 343 -29.41 54.05 17.93
N THR A 344 -28.51 54.94 17.51
CA THR A 344 -28.80 56.39 17.52
C THR A 344 -27.79 57.17 16.68
N VAL A 345 -28.33 58.13 15.92
CA VAL A 345 -27.66 59.21 15.16
C VAL A 345 -27.28 58.88 13.72
N ALA A 346 -28.24 59.16 12.83
CA ALA A 346 -27.94 59.71 11.53
C ALA A 346 -27.31 61.11 11.69
N SER A 347 -26.18 61.38 11.03
CA SER A 347 -25.81 62.72 10.57
C SER A 347 -24.71 62.64 9.51
N LYS A 348 -24.96 63.38 8.42
CA LYS A 348 -24.07 63.63 7.28
C LYS A 348 -22.78 64.33 7.72
N SER A 349 -21.66 63.97 7.12
CA SER A 349 -20.74 64.96 6.55
C SER A 349 -19.81 64.32 5.50
N ASN A 350 -19.77 64.96 4.33
CA ASN A 350 -18.67 64.84 3.38
C ASN A 350 -17.46 65.59 3.96
N ILE A 351 -16.26 65.05 3.80
CA ILE A 351 -15.05 65.78 3.37
C ILE A 351 -14.11 64.77 2.71
N ALA A 352 -13.64 65.14 1.54
CA ALA A 352 -12.74 64.38 0.69
C ALA A 352 -11.27 64.50 1.14
N THR A 353 -10.55 63.41 0.87
CA THR A 353 -9.13 63.31 0.50
C THR A 353 -8.03 63.78 1.46
N LYS A 354 -7.25 62.81 1.94
CA LYS A 354 -5.84 62.70 1.57
C LYS A 354 -5.40 61.23 1.56
N THR A 355 -4.98 60.78 0.38
CA THR A 355 -4.18 59.58 0.14
C THR A 355 -2.90 59.61 0.95
N GLU A 356 -2.63 58.53 1.68
CA GLU A 356 -1.27 58.02 1.84
C GLU A 356 -1.30 56.49 1.89
N LYS A 357 -0.54 55.90 0.98
CA LYS A 357 -0.32 54.46 0.78
C LYS A 357 0.28 53.83 2.03
N ASN A 358 -0.22 52.65 2.39
CA ASN A 358 0.66 51.53 2.71
C ASN A 358 -0.03 50.21 2.32
N GLU A 359 0.10 49.89 1.03
CA GLU A 359 0.03 48.52 0.52
C GLU A 359 1.21 47.72 1.08
N LYS A 360 0.92 46.64 1.82
CA LYS A 360 1.76 45.45 2.03
C LYS A 360 0.84 44.45 2.75
N ASN A 361 0.27 43.43 2.11
CA ASN A 361 1.01 42.22 1.74
C ASN A 361 0.28 41.34 0.69
N ASN A 362 -0.73 41.84 -0.01
CA ASN A 362 -1.46 41.04 -1.00
C ASN A 362 -0.71 40.88 -2.34
N GLY A 363 0.29 41.73 -2.61
CA GLY A 363 1.15 41.60 -3.79
C GLY A 363 2.01 40.34 -3.77
N LEU A 364 2.53 39.92 -2.60
CA LEU A 364 3.38 38.74 -2.50
C LEU A 364 2.59 37.44 -2.72
N VAL A 365 1.38 37.32 -2.17
CA VAL A 365 0.56 36.11 -2.32
C VAL A 365 0.06 35.96 -3.76
N ILE A 366 -0.38 37.04 -4.40
CA ILE A 366 -0.79 37.02 -5.82
C ILE A 366 0.43 36.75 -6.70
N TYR A 367 1.59 37.32 -6.39
CA TYR A 367 2.85 37.05 -7.09
C TYR A 367 3.29 35.58 -6.97
N TYR A 368 3.24 34.99 -5.77
CA TYR A 368 3.55 33.56 -5.57
C TYR A 368 2.52 32.65 -6.24
N ALA A 369 1.24 33.00 -6.23
CA ALA A 369 0.20 32.25 -6.94
C ALA A 369 0.41 32.30 -8.47
N ILE A 370 0.75 33.46 -9.03
CA ILE A 370 1.07 33.62 -10.46
C ILE A 370 2.35 32.86 -10.82
N ILE A 371 3.38 32.89 -9.97
CA ILE A 371 4.62 32.11 -10.17
C ILE A 371 4.33 30.61 -10.13
N LEU A 372 3.50 30.15 -9.19
CA LEU A 372 3.16 28.73 -9.07
C LEU A 372 2.34 28.24 -10.28
N ILE A 373 1.43 29.08 -10.78
CA ILE A 373 0.67 28.82 -12.01
C ILE A 373 1.60 28.79 -13.22
N LEU A 374 2.52 29.76 -13.35
CA LEU A 374 3.54 29.77 -14.41
C LEU A 374 4.47 28.55 -14.32
N PHE A 375 4.83 28.11 -13.11
CA PHE A 375 5.66 26.94 -12.87
C PHE A 375 4.94 25.63 -13.24
N LEU A 376 3.65 25.50 -12.90
CA LEU A 376 2.82 24.38 -13.32
C LEU A 376 2.67 24.36 -14.85
N ILE A 377 2.40 25.50 -15.47
CA ILE A 377 2.35 25.64 -16.94
C ILE A 377 3.69 25.26 -17.57
N PHE A 378 4.82 25.65 -16.96
CA PHE A 378 6.16 25.29 -17.41
C PHE A 378 6.42 23.79 -17.30
N ILE A 379 6.05 23.14 -16.19
CA ILE A 379 6.13 21.67 -16.02
C ILE A 379 5.33 20.93 -17.10
N PHE A 380 4.16 21.45 -17.48
CA PHE A 380 3.31 20.84 -18.52
C PHE A 380 3.77 21.16 -19.96
N LEU A 381 4.53 22.24 -20.18
CA LEU A 381 5.03 22.65 -21.51
C LEU A 381 6.45 22.16 -21.82
N ILE A 382 7.28 21.83 -20.83
CA ILE A 382 8.59 21.17 -21.00
C ILE A 382 8.58 19.94 -21.93
N PRO A 383 7.54 19.05 -21.95
CA PRO A 383 7.48 17.90 -22.86
C PRO A 383 7.55 18.27 -24.33
N TYR A 384 7.14 19.50 -24.66
CA TYR A 384 7.04 19.97 -26.04
C TYR A 384 8.34 20.57 -26.56
N PHE A 385 9.25 21.01 -25.68
CA PHE A 385 10.50 21.66 -26.06
C PHE A 385 11.76 20.81 -25.79
N ILE A 386 11.75 19.90 -24.82
CA ILE A 386 12.94 19.12 -24.42
C ILE A 386 12.69 17.62 -24.64
N LEU A 387 13.01 17.12 -25.84
CA LEU A 387 12.99 15.69 -26.14
C LEU A 387 14.29 15.03 -25.65
N SER A 388 14.28 14.44 -24.45
CA SER A 388 15.44 13.71 -23.90
C SER A 388 15.02 12.55 -23.00
N HIS A 389 15.87 11.52 -22.86
CA HIS A 389 15.62 10.41 -21.92
C HIS A 389 15.41 10.89 -20.47
N LYS A 390 16.16 11.90 -20.04
CA LYS A 390 16.04 12.47 -18.69
C LYS A 390 14.67 13.11 -18.46
N SER A 391 14.11 13.75 -19.49
CA SER A 391 12.75 14.31 -19.41
C SER A 391 11.70 13.20 -19.24
N VAL A 392 11.83 12.10 -19.98
CA VAL A 392 10.92 10.94 -19.88
C VAL A 392 10.98 10.34 -18.47
N GLU A 393 12.18 10.11 -17.93
CA GLU A 393 12.37 9.59 -16.56
C GLU A 393 11.80 10.53 -15.49
N PHE A 394 11.91 11.85 -15.69
CA PHE A 394 11.32 12.84 -14.80
C PHE A 394 9.79 12.71 -14.74
N TYR A 395 9.12 12.61 -15.89
CA TYR A 395 7.65 12.42 -15.94
C TYR A 395 7.22 11.06 -15.40
N MET A 396 8.01 10.01 -15.59
CA MET A 396 7.76 8.70 -14.98
C MET A 396 7.83 8.76 -13.45
N LYS A 397 8.81 9.47 -12.87
CA LYS A 397 8.90 9.66 -11.42
C LYS A 397 7.71 10.41 -10.83
N LEU A 398 7.13 11.33 -11.60
CA LEU A 398 5.90 12.05 -11.24
C LEU A 398 4.61 11.26 -11.56
N LYS A 399 4.71 10.01 -12.04
CA LYS A 399 3.59 9.14 -12.46
C LYS A 399 2.72 9.72 -13.59
N LEU A 400 3.28 10.61 -14.41
CA LEU A 400 2.61 11.21 -15.57
C LEU A 400 2.85 10.38 -16.85
N TYR A 401 2.48 9.10 -16.80
CA TYR A 401 2.83 8.10 -17.83
C TYR A 401 2.33 8.44 -19.23
N LYS A 402 1.12 8.99 -19.36
CA LYS A 402 0.57 9.41 -20.68
C LYS A 402 1.38 10.53 -21.34
N ILE A 403 1.97 11.43 -20.54
CA ILE A 403 2.83 12.51 -21.05
C ILE A 403 4.20 11.93 -21.43
N ALA A 404 4.76 11.07 -20.57
CA ALA A 404 6.01 10.38 -20.85
C ALA A 404 5.93 9.56 -22.15
N LEU A 405 4.80 8.86 -22.38
CA LEU A 405 4.55 8.08 -23.59
C LEU A 405 4.61 8.95 -24.86
N LYS A 406 3.91 10.09 -24.86
CA LYS A 406 3.94 11.04 -25.99
C LYS A 406 5.34 11.58 -26.30
N ILE A 407 6.19 11.77 -25.27
CA ILE A 407 7.58 12.18 -25.48
C ILE A 407 8.36 11.04 -26.14
N THR A 408 8.20 9.79 -25.67
CA THR A 408 8.88 8.63 -26.26
C THR A 408 8.46 8.37 -27.71
N GLU A 409 7.18 8.54 -28.03
CA GLU A 409 6.67 8.45 -29.42
C GLU A 409 7.34 9.48 -30.32
N LYS A 410 7.41 10.75 -29.88
CA LYS A 410 8.10 11.81 -30.62
C LYS A 410 9.60 11.56 -30.77
N MET A 411 10.24 10.99 -29.73
CA MET A 411 11.65 10.62 -29.78
C MET A 411 11.90 9.49 -30.79
N ILE A 412 11.02 8.49 -30.85
CA ILE A 412 11.08 7.40 -31.84
C ILE A 412 10.87 7.92 -33.27
N ILE A 413 9.96 8.89 -33.47
CA ILE A 413 9.78 9.53 -34.77
C ILE A 413 11.06 10.26 -35.21
N LYS A 414 11.75 10.92 -34.26
CA LYS A 414 12.99 11.68 -34.53
C LYS A 414 14.21 10.77 -34.74
N ASP A 415 14.35 9.71 -33.96
CA ASP A 415 15.39 8.70 -34.08
C ASP A 415 14.81 7.29 -33.92
N PRO A 416 14.41 6.64 -35.04
CA PRO A 416 13.81 5.31 -35.01
C PRO A 416 14.77 4.18 -34.60
N ASN A 417 16.07 4.45 -34.46
CA ASN A 417 17.08 3.44 -34.13
C ASN A 417 17.51 3.47 -32.66
N ASP A 418 17.04 4.43 -31.87
CA ASP A 418 17.38 4.55 -30.46
C ASP A 418 16.68 3.49 -29.59
N TYR A 419 17.39 2.39 -29.33
CA TYR A 419 16.88 1.30 -28.49
C TYR A 419 16.52 1.74 -27.06
N LYS A 420 17.17 2.78 -26.51
CA LYS A 420 16.91 3.23 -25.13
C LYS A 420 15.53 3.86 -25.04
N THR A 421 15.11 4.60 -26.07
CA THR A 421 13.76 5.17 -26.13
C THR A 421 12.69 4.09 -26.18
N TYR A 422 12.91 2.99 -26.92
CA TYR A 422 11.98 1.84 -26.92
C TYR A 422 11.90 1.12 -25.57
N ILE A 423 13.01 1.03 -24.81
CA ILE A 423 12.98 0.47 -23.44
C ILE A 423 12.15 1.36 -22.51
N LEU A 424 12.33 2.68 -22.59
CA LEU A 424 11.54 3.62 -21.78
C LEU A 424 10.05 3.56 -22.16
N MET A 425 9.73 3.51 -23.45
CA MET A 425 8.36 3.34 -23.93
C MET A 425 7.73 2.04 -23.39
N ALA A 426 8.46 0.93 -23.42
CA ALA A 426 7.97 -0.35 -22.91
C ALA A 426 7.66 -0.30 -21.41
N ARG A 427 8.53 0.30 -20.60
CA ARG A 427 8.28 0.50 -19.16
C ARG A 427 7.07 1.39 -18.88
N ILE A 428 6.88 2.45 -19.67
CA ILE A 428 5.71 3.34 -19.54
C ILE A 428 4.42 2.58 -19.86
N LEU A 429 4.44 1.73 -20.88
CA LEU A 429 3.30 0.90 -21.28
C LEU A 429 2.99 -0.20 -20.24
N GLU A 430 4.00 -0.77 -19.56
CA GLU A 430 3.79 -1.66 -18.41
C GLU A 430 3.07 -0.94 -17.26
N GLU A 431 3.47 0.31 -16.95
CA GLU A 431 2.83 1.12 -15.91
C GLU A 431 1.41 1.59 -16.29
N LEU A 432 1.07 1.56 -17.58
CA LEU A 432 -0.28 1.83 -18.10
C LEU A 432 -1.14 0.56 -18.30
N ASP A 433 -0.61 -0.62 -17.95
CA ASP A 433 -1.25 -1.94 -18.13
C ASP A 433 -1.49 -2.32 -19.61
N GLU A 434 -0.74 -1.72 -20.55
CA GLU A 434 -0.78 -2.03 -21.98
C GLU A 434 0.26 -3.10 -22.36
N VAL A 435 0.12 -4.29 -21.77
CA VAL A 435 1.12 -5.36 -21.75
C VAL A 435 1.53 -5.84 -23.16
N GLU A 436 0.58 -5.94 -24.09
CA GLU A 436 0.89 -6.36 -25.47
C GLU A 436 1.78 -5.36 -26.20
N GLN A 437 1.49 -4.07 -26.06
CA GLN A 437 2.27 -3.00 -26.69
C GLN A 437 3.63 -2.84 -26.02
N ALA A 438 3.70 -3.01 -24.68
CA ALA A 438 4.97 -3.04 -23.95
C ALA A 438 5.89 -4.15 -24.47
N MET A 439 5.34 -5.36 -24.68
CA MET A 439 6.10 -6.48 -25.22
C MET A 439 6.57 -6.23 -26.66
N MET A 440 5.76 -5.57 -27.49
CA MET A 440 6.19 -5.14 -28.83
C MET A 440 7.34 -4.11 -28.77
N ALA A 441 7.25 -3.14 -27.87
CA ALA A 441 8.29 -2.13 -27.66
C ALA A 441 9.61 -2.75 -27.17
N TYR A 442 9.58 -3.72 -26.23
CA TYR A 442 10.79 -4.46 -25.82
C TYR A 442 11.40 -5.28 -26.95
N LYS A 443 10.58 -5.94 -27.79
CA LYS A 443 11.06 -6.67 -28.97
C LYS A 443 11.74 -5.73 -29.96
N MET A 444 11.17 -4.54 -30.20
CA MET A 444 11.79 -3.51 -31.03
C MET A 444 13.10 -3.01 -30.43
N ALA A 445 13.15 -2.74 -29.13
CA ALA A 445 14.39 -2.34 -28.45
C ALA A 445 15.51 -3.38 -28.63
N HIS A 446 15.20 -4.66 -28.45
CA HIS A 446 16.17 -5.74 -28.61
C HIS A 446 16.70 -5.82 -30.05
N LYS A 447 15.80 -5.76 -31.03
CA LYS A 447 16.16 -5.75 -32.46
C LYS A 447 17.07 -4.56 -32.82
N LYS A 448 16.74 -3.36 -32.30
CA LYS A 448 17.52 -2.13 -32.55
C LYS A 448 18.88 -2.13 -31.85
N LYS A 449 18.97 -2.71 -30.66
CA LYS A 449 20.23 -2.89 -29.93
C LYS A 449 21.20 -3.83 -30.67
N GLN A 450 20.69 -4.92 -31.23
CA GLN A 450 21.50 -5.85 -32.03
C GLN A 450 22.01 -5.22 -33.32
N SER A 451 21.21 -4.38 -33.99
CA SER A 451 21.63 -3.66 -35.20
C SER A 451 22.62 -2.52 -34.96
N GLN A 452 22.86 -2.12 -33.70
CA GLN A 452 23.88 -1.11 -33.34
C GLN A 452 25.22 -1.73 -32.90
N GLN A 453 25.28 -3.05 -32.74
CA GLN A 453 26.47 -3.80 -32.30
C GLN A 453 27.21 -4.51 -33.46
N ASN A 454 26.59 -4.51 -34.65
CA ASN A 454 27.20 -4.89 -35.93
C ASN A 454 27.39 -3.63 -36.76
#